data_AF-A0A532EKC8-F1
#
_entry.id   AF-A0A532EKC8-F1
#
_cell.length_a   1.000
_cell.length_b   1.000
_cell.length_c   1.000
_cell.angle_alpha   90.00
_cell.angle_beta   90.00
_cell.angle_gamma   90.00
#
_symmetry.space_group_name_H-M   'P 1'
#
loop_
_entity.id
_entity.type
_entity.pdbx_description
1 polymer ?
#
loop_
_entity_poly.entity_id
_entity_poly.type
_entity_poly.pdbx_seq_one_letter_code
_entity_poly.pdbx_strand_id
1 'polypeptide(L)'
;MTRLLTIVLVLLASSWAGAESLSERPALSKLKPEAQVLVQTWLNTNCGAAEQRVFENQLIAIGSVAEPAFWEAFRLGPTEQEMNTLSAAVAKRYGDRQSWLRQFGDAQMGKEETARQLAIRERQYADREIKQFTERYKTTALAGLGLIGTQQSEAELKRIADDGTDPAQTSAQEALKGMGRQRNR
;
A
#
# COMPACT_ATOMS: atom_id res chain seq x y z
N MET A 1 -34.84 -60.68 -20.28
CA MET A 1 -33.89 -60.22 -19.25
C MET A 1 -33.41 -58.83 -19.66
N THR A 2 -34.13 -57.78 -19.27
CA THR A 2 -33.91 -56.97 -18.04
C THR A 2 -32.59 -56.21 -18.02
N ARG A 3 -32.73 -54.87 -17.95
CA ARG A 3 -31.86 -53.83 -17.34
C ARG A 3 -31.05 -52.97 -18.33
N LEU A 4 -31.46 -51.69 -18.51
CA LEU A 4 -31.16 -50.51 -17.65
C LEU A 4 -29.69 -50.09 -17.86
N LEU A 5 -29.25 -48.84 -17.96
CA LEU A 5 -29.81 -47.50 -17.90
C LEU A 5 -28.59 -46.57 -18.16
N THR A 6 -28.80 -45.40 -18.75
CA THR A 6 -28.05 -44.15 -18.49
C THR A 6 -26.52 -44.20 -18.40
N ILE A 7 -25.82 -43.84 -19.48
CA ILE A 7 -24.47 -43.26 -19.34
C ILE A 7 -24.65 -41.77 -19.02
N VAL A 8 -24.27 -41.44 -17.80
CA VAL A 8 -24.40 -40.16 -17.13
C VAL A 8 -23.42 -39.14 -17.72
N LEU A 9 -24.00 -38.01 -18.12
CA LEU A 9 -23.41 -36.77 -18.58
C LEU A 9 -22.81 -36.01 -17.39
N VAL A 10 -21.52 -36.15 -17.09
CA VAL A 10 -20.87 -35.46 -15.96
C VAL A 10 -19.45 -35.01 -16.32
N LEU A 11 -19.16 -33.74 -16.02
CA LEU A 11 -17.87 -32.99 -16.04
C LEU A 11 -17.59 -32.07 -17.24
N LEU A 12 -18.52 -31.14 -17.48
CA LEU A 12 -18.22 -29.81 -18.03
C LEU A 12 -18.53 -28.76 -16.94
N ALA A 13 -17.62 -28.58 -15.98
CA ALA A 13 -17.68 -27.49 -15.00
C ALA A 13 -16.30 -27.22 -14.36
N SER A 14 -15.30 -26.88 -15.17
CA SER A 14 -13.97 -26.49 -14.66
C SER A 14 -13.44 -25.25 -15.38
N SER A 15 -14.27 -24.23 -15.56
CA SER A 15 -13.84 -22.99 -16.22
C SER A 15 -14.53 -21.75 -15.68
N TRP A 16 -14.71 -21.68 -14.36
CA TRP A 16 -15.21 -20.50 -13.66
C TRP A 16 -14.35 -20.25 -12.41
N ALA A 17 -13.02 -20.12 -12.60
CA ALA A 17 -12.09 -19.65 -11.57
C ALA A 17 -11.34 -18.38 -12.03
N GLY A 18 -11.94 -17.61 -12.94
CA GLY A 18 -11.35 -16.41 -13.53
C GLY A 18 -12.16 -15.12 -13.29
N ALA A 19 -13.21 -15.16 -12.46
CA ALA A 19 -14.14 -14.05 -12.26
C ALA A 19 -14.14 -13.47 -10.83
N GLU A 20 -13.20 -13.89 -9.97
CA GLU A 20 -13.04 -13.34 -8.61
C GLU A 20 -11.80 -12.43 -8.47
N SER A 21 -11.39 -11.77 -9.56
CA SER A 21 -10.60 -10.53 -9.46
C SER A 21 -11.50 -9.29 -9.45
N LEU A 22 -12.78 -9.46 -9.09
CA LEU A 22 -13.68 -8.36 -8.75
C LEU A 22 -12.96 -7.51 -7.71
N SER A 23 -12.48 -6.37 -8.20
CA SER A 23 -11.38 -5.57 -7.67
C SER A 23 -11.25 -5.68 -6.16
N GLU A 24 -10.08 -6.12 -5.66
CA GLU A 24 -9.70 -6.00 -4.24
C GLU A 24 -9.86 -4.55 -3.72
N ARG A 25 -10.08 -3.59 -4.63
CA ARG A 25 -10.35 -2.18 -4.40
C ARG A 25 -11.61 -1.66 -5.12
N PRO A 26 -12.83 -1.98 -4.64
CA PRO A 26 -14.06 -1.51 -5.26
C PRO A 26 -14.19 0.02 -5.33
N ALA A 27 -13.62 0.76 -4.39
CA ALA A 27 -13.63 2.23 -4.42
C ALA A 27 -12.65 2.78 -5.45
N LEU A 28 -11.44 2.21 -5.54
CA LEU A 28 -10.45 2.59 -6.55
C LEU A 28 -10.98 2.31 -7.96
N SER A 29 -11.58 1.14 -8.21
CA SER A 29 -12.04 0.74 -9.54
C SER A 29 -13.14 1.61 -10.13
N LYS A 30 -13.83 2.40 -9.30
CA LYS A 30 -14.87 3.36 -9.72
C LYS A 30 -14.29 4.68 -10.23
N LEU A 31 -13.01 4.96 -9.97
CA LEU A 31 -12.33 6.13 -10.49
C LEU A 31 -12.06 5.99 -11.99
N LYS A 32 -11.86 7.12 -12.67
CA LYS A 32 -11.34 7.11 -14.04
C LYS A 32 -9.92 6.51 -14.05
N PRO A 33 -9.48 5.85 -15.14
CA PRO A 33 -8.17 5.18 -15.18
C PRO A 33 -6.99 6.07 -14.77
N GLU A 34 -6.98 7.33 -15.19
CA GLU A 34 -5.94 8.30 -14.82
C GLU A 34 -5.92 8.58 -13.31
N ALA A 35 -7.09 8.63 -12.68
CA ALA A 35 -7.24 8.83 -11.24
C ALA A 35 -6.85 7.57 -10.46
N GLN A 36 -7.15 6.38 -10.99
CA GLN A 36 -6.68 5.11 -10.43
C GLN A 36 -5.16 5.08 -10.39
N VAL A 37 -4.50 5.39 -11.51
CA VAL A 37 -3.04 5.43 -11.60
C VAL A 37 -2.45 6.44 -10.62
N LEU A 38 -3.05 7.62 -10.50
CA LEU A 38 -2.53 8.64 -9.58
C LEU A 38 -2.64 8.22 -8.12
N VAL A 39 -3.81 7.73 -7.69
CA VAL A 39 -4.03 7.22 -6.32
C VAL A 39 -3.08 6.06 -6.05
N GLN A 40 -2.95 5.14 -7.00
CA GLN A 40 -2.08 3.97 -6.88
C GLN A 40 -0.60 4.37 -6.78
N THR A 41 -0.17 5.37 -7.54
CA THR A 41 1.19 5.90 -7.50
C THR A 41 1.46 6.56 -6.17
N TRP A 42 0.53 7.40 -5.70
CA TRP A 42 0.61 8.05 -4.40
C TRP A 42 0.80 7.03 -3.27
N LEU A 43 -0.07 6.02 -3.19
CA LEU A 43 -0.03 4.99 -2.15
C LEU A 43 1.28 4.19 -2.13
N ASN A 44 1.92 4.02 -3.29
CA ASN A 44 3.20 3.30 -3.41
C ASN A 44 4.44 4.20 -3.28
N THR A 45 4.28 5.52 -3.13
CA THR A 45 5.41 6.46 -3.13
C THR A 45 6.29 6.29 -1.90
N ASN A 46 7.62 6.28 -2.12
CA ASN A 46 8.66 6.17 -1.09
C ASN A 46 9.65 7.36 -1.08
N CYS A 47 9.20 8.51 -1.62
CA CYS A 47 9.80 9.85 -1.61
C CYS A 47 10.76 10.26 -2.75
N GLY A 48 10.45 11.44 -3.29
CA GLY A 48 11.33 12.47 -3.85
C GLY A 48 10.63 13.83 -3.71
N ALA A 49 11.22 14.81 -3.00
CA ALA A 49 10.53 16.05 -2.60
C ALA A 49 10.08 16.95 -3.77
N ALA A 50 10.77 16.87 -4.91
CA ALA A 50 10.42 17.64 -6.11
C ALA A 50 9.19 17.09 -6.84
N GLU A 51 9.10 15.77 -6.96
CA GLU A 51 7.98 15.06 -7.61
C GLU A 51 6.71 15.13 -6.74
N GLN A 52 6.89 15.16 -5.42
CA GLN A 52 5.80 15.16 -4.46
C GLN A 52 4.81 16.32 -4.67
N ARG A 53 5.28 17.56 -4.89
CA ARG A 53 4.38 18.71 -5.09
C ARG A 53 3.52 18.59 -6.36
N VAL A 54 4.07 18.01 -7.42
CA VAL A 54 3.32 17.78 -8.67
C VAL A 54 2.22 16.77 -8.42
N PHE A 55 2.54 15.66 -7.77
CA PHE A 55 1.55 14.65 -7.39
C PHE A 55 0.49 15.17 -6.43
N GLU A 56 0.87 15.98 -5.44
CA GLU A 56 -0.07 16.65 -4.52
C GLU A 56 -1.08 17.51 -5.30
N ASN A 57 -0.60 18.36 -6.21
CA ASN A 57 -1.47 19.22 -7.02
C ASN A 57 -2.41 18.40 -7.92
N GLN A 58 -1.92 17.31 -8.50
CA GLN A 58 -2.76 16.42 -9.31
C GLN A 58 -3.83 15.73 -8.47
N LEU A 59 -3.52 15.30 -7.24
CA LEU A 59 -4.50 14.71 -6.33
C LEU A 59 -5.55 15.71 -5.87
N ILE A 60 -5.14 16.95 -5.58
CA ILE A 60 -6.06 18.04 -5.26
C ILE A 60 -7.01 18.29 -6.44
N ALA A 61 -6.51 18.25 -7.68
CA ALA A 61 -7.32 18.42 -8.88
C ALA A 61 -8.32 17.27 -9.12
N ILE A 62 -8.02 16.04 -8.69
CA ILE A 62 -9.00 14.94 -8.66
C ILE A 62 -10.11 15.28 -7.64
N GLY A 63 -9.72 15.80 -6.48
CA GLY A 63 -10.66 16.24 -5.45
C GLY A 63 -11.41 15.10 -4.78
N SER A 64 -12.64 15.39 -4.31
CA SER A 64 -13.41 14.51 -3.41
C SER A 64 -13.77 13.15 -4.00
N VAL A 65 -13.72 12.99 -5.32
CA VAL A 65 -14.03 11.69 -5.96
C VAL A 65 -13.05 10.59 -5.52
N ALA A 66 -11.81 10.94 -5.16
CA ALA A 66 -10.80 9.98 -4.69
C ALA A 66 -10.92 9.61 -3.20
N GLU A 67 -11.73 10.33 -2.42
CA GLU A 67 -11.86 10.10 -0.97
C GLU A 67 -12.22 8.65 -0.61
N PRO A 68 -13.21 7.99 -1.26
CA PRO A 68 -13.54 6.60 -0.95
C PRO A 68 -12.37 5.64 -1.15
N ALA A 69 -11.54 5.86 -2.18
CA ALA A 69 -10.38 5.02 -2.48
C ALA A 69 -9.29 5.15 -1.40
N PHE A 70 -9.06 6.36 -0.88
CA PHE A 70 -8.10 6.55 0.20
C PHE A 70 -8.59 5.98 1.54
N TRP A 71 -9.88 6.11 1.86
CA TRP A 71 -10.43 5.45 3.05
C TRP A 71 -10.36 3.91 2.95
N GLU A 72 -10.63 3.36 1.77
CA GLU A 72 -10.48 1.92 1.50
C GLU A 72 -9.02 1.47 1.68
N ALA A 73 -8.07 2.21 1.10
CA ALA A 73 -6.64 1.95 1.24
C ALA A 73 -6.16 2.00 2.70
N PHE A 74 -6.60 2.99 3.48
CA PHE A 74 -6.28 3.11 4.89
C PHE A 74 -6.79 1.92 5.72
N ARG A 75 -8.05 1.53 5.51
CA ARG A 75 -8.69 0.45 6.28
C ARG A 75 -8.10 -0.91 5.95
N LEU A 76 -8.00 -1.22 4.66
CA LEU A 76 -7.61 -2.56 4.21
C LEU A 76 -6.09 -2.74 4.20
N GLY A 77 -5.29 -1.67 4.11
CA GLY A 77 -3.87 -1.79 3.78
C GLY A 77 -3.68 -2.30 2.35
N PRO A 78 -2.46 -2.67 1.92
CA PRO A 78 -2.16 -3.09 0.54
C PRO A 78 -2.94 -4.34 0.06
N THR A 79 -3.13 -4.44 -1.26
CA THR A 79 -3.69 -5.61 -1.97
C THR A 79 -2.72 -6.77 -1.98
N GLU A 80 -3.23 -7.98 -2.22
CA GLU A 80 -2.38 -9.17 -2.37
C GLU A 80 -1.41 -8.99 -3.55
N GLN A 81 -1.88 -8.41 -4.66
CA GLN A 81 -1.02 -8.10 -5.81
C GLN A 81 0.13 -7.12 -5.44
N GLU A 82 -0.14 -6.07 -4.67
CA GLU A 82 0.88 -5.14 -4.17
C GLU A 82 1.87 -5.86 -3.25
N MET A 83 1.38 -6.73 -2.36
CA MET A 83 2.21 -7.52 -1.45
C MET A 83 3.09 -8.53 -2.18
N ASN A 84 2.57 -9.18 -3.22
CA ASN A 84 3.33 -10.09 -4.07
C ASN A 84 4.43 -9.35 -4.84
N THR A 85 4.10 -8.18 -5.39
CA THR A 85 5.07 -7.31 -6.07
C THR A 85 6.18 -6.86 -5.12
N LEU A 86 5.81 -6.44 -3.90
CA LEU A 86 6.77 -6.06 -2.86
C LEU A 86 7.67 -7.24 -2.47
N SER A 87 7.10 -8.42 -2.25
CA SER A 87 7.84 -9.60 -1.80
C SER A 87 8.96 -9.98 -2.77
N ALA A 88 8.67 -9.96 -4.08
CA ALA A 88 9.69 -10.18 -5.11
C ALA A 88 10.80 -9.11 -5.08
N ALA A 89 10.43 -7.84 -4.92
CA ALA A 89 11.39 -6.74 -4.83
C ALA A 89 12.26 -6.83 -3.56
N VAL A 90 11.68 -7.23 -2.44
CA VAL A 90 12.35 -7.41 -1.15
C VAL A 90 13.38 -8.54 -1.20
N ALA A 91 13.04 -9.69 -1.79
CA ALA A 91 13.97 -10.80 -1.97
C ALA A 91 15.19 -10.36 -2.79
N LYS A 92 14.98 -9.62 -3.89
CA LYS A 92 16.07 -9.06 -4.69
C LYS A 92 16.93 -8.08 -3.86
N ARG A 93 16.31 -7.12 -3.16
CA ARG A 93 17.02 -6.16 -2.31
C ARG A 93 17.83 -6.84 -1.21
N TYR A 94 17.32 -7.92 -0.63
CA TYR A 94 18.07 -8.73 0.33
C TYR A 94 19.33 -9.33 -0.29
N GLY A 95 19.21 -9.94 -1.47
CA GLY A 95 20.34 -10.49 -2.21
C GLY A 95 21.40 -9.43 -2.52
N ASP A 96 20.96 -8.28 -3.05
CA ASP A 96 21.83 -7.15 -3.36
C ASP A 96 22.55 -6.64 -2.10
N ARG A 97 21.83 -6.50 -0.98
CA ARG A 97 22.38 -6.10 0.32
C ARG A 97 23.43 -7.09 0.83
N GLN A 98 23.15 -8.39 0.79
CA GLN A 98 24.08 -9.44 1.24
C GLN A 98 25.36 -9.45 0.39
N SER A 99 25.22 -9.28 -0.93
CA SER A 99 26.36 -9.15 -1.85
C SER A 99 27.22 -7.93 -1.48
N TRP A 100 26.59 -6.76 -1.34
CA TRP A 100 27.27 -5.53 -0.99
C TRP A 100 27.98 -5.61 0.36
N LEU A 101 27.33 -6.19 1.39
CA LEU A 101 27.94 -6.35 2.73
C LEU A 101 29.18 -7.25 2.70
N ARG A 102 29.16 -8.35 1.93
CA ARG A 102 30.35 -9.22 1.81
C ARG A 102 31.50 -8.54 1.09
N GLN A 103 31.20 -7.68 0.11
CA GLN A 103 32.22 -7.02 -0.70
C GLN A 103 32.80 -5.77 -0.02
N PHE A 104 31.96 -4.99 0.66
CA PHE A 104 32.31 -3.64 1.13
C PHE A 104 32.08 -3.42 2.62
N GLY A 105 31.33 -4.30 3.30
CA GLY A 105 30.91 -4.09 4.68
C GLY A 105 32.08 -3.82 5.62
N ASP A 106 33.09 -4.70 5.64
CA ASP A 106 34.23 -4.60 6.55
C ASP A 106 34.94 -3.24 6.45
N ALA A 107 35.06 -2.69 5.24
CA ALA A 107 35.69 -1.40 5.00
C ALA A 107 34.80 -0.21 5.36
N GLN A 108 33.48 -0.34 5.23
CA GLN A 108 32.53 0.77 5.45
C GLN A 108 32.02 0.88 6.88
N MET A 109 31.90 -0.24 7.59
CA MET A 109 31.31 -0.30 8.94
C MET A 109 32.09 -1.17 9.93
N GLY A 110 33.18 -1.81 9.50
CA GLY A 110 33.99 -2.70 10.35
C GLY A 110 33.47 -4.14 10.38
N LYS A 111 34.34 -5.07 10.78
CA LYS A 111 34.08 -6.52 10.76
C LYS A 111 32.94 -6.96 11.66
N GLU A 112 32.89 -6.41 12.87
CA GLU A 112 31.87 -6.78 13.84
C GLU A 112 30.48 -6.38 13.34
N GLU A 113 30.30 -5.13 12.92
CA GLU A 113 29.02 -4.67 12.41
C GLU A 113 28.61 -5.39 11.12
N THR A 114 29.57 -5.65 10.23
CA THR A 114 29.31 -6.42 9.00
C THR A 114 28.81 -7.82 9.34
N ALA A 115 29.43 -8.51 10.31
CA ALA A 115 28.98 -9.82 10.77
C ALA A 115 27.56 -9.76 11.37
N ARG A 116 27.24 -8.73 12.17
CA ARG A 116 25.88 -8.52 12.70
C ARG A 116 24.85 -8.32 11.58
N GLN A 117 25.19 -7.52 10.57
CA GLN A 117 24.30 -7.23 9.45
C GLN A 117 24.13 -8.43 8.50
N LEU A 118 25.16 -9.24 8.30
CA LEU A 118 25.10 -10.49 7.53
C LEU A 118 24.28 -11.57 8.25
N ALA A 119 24.28 -11.59 9.59
CA ALA A 119 23.49 -12.54 10.38
C ALA A 119 21.96 -12.34 10.28
N ILE A 120 21.50 -11.21 9.74
CA ILE A 120 20.07 -10.97 9.48
C ILE A 120 19.58 -11.93 8.39
N ARG A 121 18.63 -12.79 8.78
CA ARG A 121 17.98 -13.76 7.88
C ARG A 121 17.03 -13.06 6.91
N GLU A 122 16.89 -13.62 5.71
CA GLU A 122 16.00 -13.12 4.67
C GLU A 122 14.57 -12.91 5.18
N ARG A 123 14.00 -13.89 5.88
CA ARG A 123 12.65 -13.79 6.45
C ARG A 123 12.51 -12.60 7.40
N GLN A 124 13.47 -12.40 8.31
CA GLN A 124 13.44 -11.26 9.24
C GLN A 124 13.57 -9.93 8.51
N TYR A 125 14.37 -9.87 7.45
CA TYR A 125 14.47 -8.69 6.59
C TYR A 125 13.12 -8.42 5.89
N ALA A 126 12.51 -9.45 5.31
CA ALA A 126 11.25 -9.34 4.59
C ALA A 126 10.08 -8.95 5.50
N ASP A 127 9.96 -9.57 6.68
CA ASP A 127 8.91 -9.26 7.64
C ASP A 127 8.94 -7.76 8.05
N ARG A 128 10.14 -7.19 8.20
CA ARG A 128 10.30 -5.75 8.49
C ARG A 128 9.92 -4.87 7.32
N GLU A 129 10.36 -5.21 6.10
CA GLU A 129 10.03 -4.44 4.90
C GLU A 129 8.53 -4.46 4.62
N ILE A 130 7.88 -5.61 4.79
CA ILE A 130 6.43 -5.77 4.67
C ILE A 130 5.70 -4.91 5.71
N LYS A 131 6.09 -5.02 6.98
CA LYS A 131 5.48 -4.21 8.05
C LYS A 131 5.60 -2.71 7.76
N GLN A 132 6.80 -2.25 7.41
CA GLN A 132 7.05 -0.84 7.08
C GLN A 132 6.27 -0.38 5.85
N PHE A 133 6.15 -1.24 4.82
CA PHE A 133 5.36 -0.93 3.63
C PHE A 133 3.87 -0.79 3.99
N THR A 134 3.30 -1.73 4.75
CA THR A 134 1.90 -1.67 5.17
C THR A 134 1.61 -0.43 6.01
N GLU A 135 2.48 -0.10 6.97
CA GLU A 135 2.35 1.12 7.78
C GLU A 135 2.42 2.35 6.88
N ARG A 136 3.46 2.47 6.05
CA ARG A 136 3.60 3.61 5.11
C ARG A 136 2.37 3.74 4.23
N TYR A 137 1.90 2.66 3.61
CA TYR A 137 0.74 2.65 2.73
C TYR A 137 -0.49 3.28 3.41
N LYS A 138 -0.77 2.88 4.65
CA LYS A 138 -1.89 3.43 5.43
C LYS A 138 -1.68 4.90 5.78
N THR A 139 -0.48 5.28 6.23
CA THR A 139 -0.17 6.69 6.54
C THR A 139 -0.24 7.59 5.30
N THR A 140 0.21 7.11 4.15
CA THR A 140 0.12 7.80 2.86
C THR A 140 -1.32 7.94 2.40
N ALA A 141 -2.18 6.95 2.66
CA ALA A 141 -3.61 7.08 2.42
C ALA A 141 -4.24 8.22 3.23
N LEU A 142 -3.91 8.33 4.53
CA LEU A 142 -4.37 9.45 5.37
C LEU A 142 -3.82 10.80 4.87
N ALA A 143 -2.56 10.85 4.44
CA ALA A 143 -2.00 12.05 3.84
C ALA A 143 -2.77 12.47 2.58
N GLY A 144 -3.19 11.51 1.74
CA GLY A 144 -4.05 11.75 0.58
C GLY A 144 -5.39 12.37 0.95
N LEU A 145 -6.04 11.88 2.02
CA LEU A 145 -7.26 12.48 2.56
C LEU A 145 -7.02 13.92 3.05
N GLY A 146 -5.87 14.16 3.67
CA GLY A 146 -5.42 15.50 4.08
C GLY A 146 -5.26 16.49 2.93
N LEU A 147 -4.90 16.02 1.73
CA LEU A 147 -4.81 16.85 0.53
C LEU A 147 -6.19 17.16 -0.06
N ILE A 148 -7.09 16.17 -0.09
CA ILE A 148 -8.43 16.34 -0.66
C ILE A 148 -9.29 17.27 0.22
N GLY A 149 -9.19 17.17 1.54
CA GLY A 149 -9.74 18.18 2.44
C GLY A 149 -11.27 18.20 2.60
N THR A 150 -11.97 17.09 2.36
CA THR A 150 -13.44 17.06 2.53
C THR A 150 -13.87 17.17 3.99
N GLN A 151 -15.08 17.66 4.22
CA GLN A 151 -15.65 17.77 5.58
C GLN A 151 -15.82 16.40 6.24
N GLN A 152 -16.21 15.38 5.48
CA GLN A 152 -16.32 14.02 5.97
C GLN A 152 -14.95 13.47 6.41
N SER A 153 -13.93 13.63 5.57
CA SER A 153 -12.57 13.22 5.91
C SER A 153 -12.04 13.96 7.13
N GLU A 154 -12.29 15.26 7.25
CA GLU A 154 -11.88 16.05 8.41
C GLU A 154 -12.49 15.51 9.72
N ALA A 155 -13.78 15.17 9.72
CA ALA A 155 -14.46 14.65 10.90
C ALA A 155 -13.88 13.29 11.35
N GLU A 156 -13.66 12.38 10.41
CA GLU A 156 -13.07 11.05 10.70
C GLU A 156 -11.60 11.15 11.12
N LEU A 157 -10.81 12.01 10.47
CA LEU A 157 -9.42 12.25 10.86
C LEU A 157 -9.33 12.87 12.25
N LYS A 158 -10.23 13.79 12.63
CA LYS A 158 -10.32 14.32 14.01
C LYS A 158 -10.59 13.21 15.01
N ARG A 159 -11.56 12.33 14.73
CA ARG A 159 -11.86 11.18 15.59
C ARG A 159 -10.63 10.28 15.81
N ILE A 160 -9.85 9.99 14.75
CA ILE A 160 -8.61 9.20 14.84
C ILE A 160 -7.51 9.97 15.60
N ALA A 161 -7.37 11.27 15.33
CA ALA A 161 -6.35 12.13 15.95
C ALA A 161 -6.58 12.34 17.47
N ASP A 162 -7.83 12.29 17.90
CA ASP A 162 -8.25 12.44 19.31
C ASP A 162 -8.21 11.10 20.07
N ASP A 163 -8.13 9.96 19.37
CA ASP A 163 -7.96 8.65 19.98
C ASP A 163 -6.48 8.36 20.27
N GLY A 164 -6.08 8.54 21.53
CA GLY A 164 -4.71 8.26 22.00
C GLY A 164 -4.28 6.80 21.95
N THR A 165 -5.17 5.88 21.56
CA THR A 165 -4.88 4.45 21.41
C THR A 165 -4.84 3.99 19.95
N ASP A 166 -5.27 4.83 19.01
CA ASP A 166 -5.24 4.50 17.58
C ASP A 166 -3.80 4.61 17.05
N PRO A 167 -3.24 3.54 16.44
CA PRO A 167 -1.88 3.58 15.88
C PRO A 167 -1.70 4.61 14.76
N ALA A 168 -2.79 5.10 14.16
CA ALA A 168 -2.78 6.12 13.12
C ALA A 168 -2.95 7.55 13.65
N GLN A 169 -3.02 7.77 14.97
CA GLN A 169 -3.25 9.07 15.60
C GLN A 169 -2.34 10.17 15.03
N THR A 170 -1.01 9.96 15.04
CA THR A 170 -0.04 10.94 14.56
C THR A 170 -0.22 11.23 13.07
N SER A 171 -0.49 10.21 12.25
CA SER A 171 -0.69 10.39 10.81
C SER A 171 -1.99 11.15 10.51
N ALA A 172 -3.05 10.95 11.30
CA ALA A 172 -4.28 11.72 11.20
C ALA A 172 -4.08 13.19 11.59
N GLN A 173 -3.30 13.47 12.64
CA GLN A 173 -2.92 14.84 13.02
C GLN A 173 -2.14 15.55 11.89
N GLU A 174 -1.19 14.86 11.25
CA GLU A 174 -0.46 15.42 10.10
C GLU A 174 -1.36 15.66 8.88
N ALA A 175 -2.31 14.76 8.60
CA ALA A 175 -3.29 14.95 7.54
C ALA A 175 -4.17 16.18 7.78
N LEU A 176 -4.64 16.39 9.03
CA LEU A 176 -5.41 17.59 9.41
C LEU A 176 -4.61 18.89 9.25
N LYS A 177 -3.31 18.88 9.59
CA LYS A 177 -2.42 20.02 9.31
C LYS A 177 -2.32 20.28 7.80
N GLY A 178 -2.25 19.23 6.99
CA GLY A 178 -2.28 19.29 5.53
C GLY A 178 -3.54 20.00 5.01
N MET A 179 -4.72 19.63 5.54
CA MET A 179 -6.00 20.27 5.17
C MET A 179 -6.00 21.77 5.47
N GLY A 180 -5.50 22.17 6.65
CA GLY A 180 -5.40 23.58 7.02
C GLY A 180 -4.52 24.40 6.06
N ARG A 181 -3.45 23.80 5.53
CA ARG A 181 -2.60 24.46 4.52
C ARG A 181 -3.31 24.63 3.19
N GLN A 182 -4.14 23.67 2.77
CA GLN A 182 -4.90 23.77 1.52
C GLN A 182 -5.96 24.86 1.57
N ARG A 183 -6.65 25.04 2.71
CA ARG A 183 -7.66 26.10 2.88
C ARG A 183 -7.09 27.52 2.84
N ASN A 184 -5.80 27.67 3.12
CA ASN A 184 -5.12 28.96 3.16
C ASN A 184 -4.36 29.27 1.85
N ARG A 185 -4.50 28.44 0.82
CA ARG A 185 -3.95 28.67 -0.53
C ARG A 185 -5.02 29.24 -1.45
#